data_AF-A0A535CKB8-F1
#
_entry.id   AF-A0A535CKB8-F1
#
_cell.length_a   1.000
_cell.length_b   1.000
_cell.length_c   1.000
_cell.angle_alpha   90.00
_cell.angle_beta   90.00
_cell.angle_gamma   90.00
#
_symmetry.space_group_name_H-M   'P 1'
#
loop_
_entity.id
_entity.type
_entity.pdbx_description
1 polymer ?
#
loop_
_entity_poly.entity_id
_entity_poly.type
_entity_poly.pdbx_seq_one_letter_code
_entity_poly.pdbx_strand_id
1 'polypeptide(L)'
;MALAVLACALPAQAGAATSPTDVSSSFWAGAQIRWSVNQGWIPARADGTFRPARAANRLAAARVLAAANQLINNEPAQADPYAQAVDAGWIPAGTGPG
;
A
#
# COMPACT_ATOMS: atom_id res chain seq x y z
N MET A 1 4.74 -27.87 30.70
CA MET A 1 6.15 -27.51 30.45
C MET A 1 6.53 -28.22 29.16
N ALA A 2 6.92 -27.61 28.05
CA ALA A 2 7.75 -26.43 27.87
C ALA A 2 7.24 -25.54 26.71
N LEU A 3 7.60 -24.27 26.87
CA LEU A 3 7.43 -23.11 26.00
C LEU A 3 8.15 -23.31 24.66
N ALA A 4 7.51 -22.88 23.56
CA ALA A 4 8.23 -22.38 22.40
C ALA A 4 7.36 -21.30 21.74
N VAL A 5 7.28 -20.14 22.38
CA VAL A 5 6.85 -18.90 21.71
C VAL A 5 7.98 -18.52 20.77
N LEU A 6 7.91 -19.01 19.53
CA LEU A 6 8.76 -18.53 18.46
C LEU A 6 8.21 -17.17 18.03
N ALA A 7 8.55 -16.14 18.80
CA ALA A 7 8.37 -14.76 18.38
C ALA A 7 9.28 -14.55 17.16
N CYS A 8 8.72 -14.77 15.97
CA CYS A 8 9.28 -14.25 14.74
C CYS A 8 9.37 -12.74 14.94
N ALA A 9 10.58 -12.25 15.21
CA ALA A 9 10.89 -10.84 15.24
C ALA A 9 10.65 -10.32 13.82
N LEU A 10 9.41 -9.91 13.53
CA LEU A 10 9.12 -9.01 12.45
C LEU A 10 10.08 -7.84 12.65
N PRO A 11 11.03 -7.56 11.74
CA PRO A 11 11.67 -6.27 11.77
C PRO A 11 10.52 -5.28 11.65
N ALA A 12 10.24 -4.56 12.73
CA ALA A 12 9.53 -3.31 12.63
C ALA A 12 10.42 -2.45 11.74
N GLN A 13 10.16 -2.51 10.44
CA GLN A 13 10.72 -1.60 9.47
C GLN A 13 10.15 -0.24 9.91
N ALA A 14 10.84 0.43 10.82
CA ALA A 14 10.68 1.85 11.02
C ALA A 14 11.12 2.45 9.68
N GLY A 15 10.20 2.49 8.73
CA GLY A 15 10.41 3.09 7.43
C GLY A 15 10.80 4.53 7.71
N ALA A 16 12.06 4.87 7.41
CA ALA A 16 12.50 6.25 7.47
C ALA A 16 11.46 7.10 6.72
N ALA A 17 10.98 8.16 7.38
CA ALA A 17 9.97 9.04 6.81
C ALA A 17 10.48 9.59 5.48
N THR A 18 10.08 8.94 4.39
CA THR A 18 10.61 9.26 3.06
C THR A 18 9.76 10.39 2.52
N SER A 19 10.23 11.62 2.71
CA SER A 19 9.60 12.77 2.08
C SER A 19 10.01 12.80 0.61
N PRO A 20 9.05 12.85 -0.33
CA PRO A 20 9.39 12.93 -1.74
C PRO A 20 10.12 14.24 -2.06
N THR A 21 11.17 14.16 -2.88
CA THR A 21 12.06 15.30 -3.19
C THR A 21 11.45 16.33 -4.14
N ASP A 22 10.40 15.96 -4.86
CA ASP A 22 9.74 16.76 -5.91
C ASP A 22 8.39 17.33 -5.47
N VAL A 23 8.09 17.31 -4.17
CA VAL A 23 6.86 17.88 -3.59
C VAL A 23 7.23 19.09 -2.75
N SER A 24 6.92 20.28 -3.27
CA SER A 24 7.10 21.54 -2.53
C SER A 24 6.26 21.57 -1.25
N SER A 25 6.78 22.20 -0.20
CA SER A 25 6.03 22.47 1.03
C SER A 25 4.81 23.37 0.82
N SER A 26 4.81 24.19 -0.23
CA SER A 26 3.67 25.03 -0.63
C SER A 26 2.67 24.32 -1.55
N PHE A 27 2.94 23.08 -1.96
CA PHE A 27 2.00 22.32 -2.75
C PHE A 27 0.75 22.00 -1.92
N TRP A 28 -0.44 22.25 -2.46
CA TRP A 28 -1.71 22.13 -1.73
C TRP A 28 -1.93 20.76 -1.09
N ALA A 29 -1.36 19.70 -1.68
CA ALA A 29 -1.44 18.32 -1.20
C ALA A 29 -0.15 17.84 -0.50
N GLY A 30 0.84 18.71 -0.26
CA GLY A 30 2.16 18.31 0.21
C GLY A 30 2.15 17.58 1.56
N ALA A 31 1.32 18.04 2.49
CA ALA A 31 1.16 17.39 3.79
C ALA A 31 0.52 16.00 3.68
N GLN A 32 -0.51 15.87 2.84
CA GLN A 32 -1.27 14.64 2.60
C GLN A 32 -0.42 13.59 1.88
N ILE A 33 0.41 14.02 0.91
CA ILE A 33 1.36 13.14 0.22
C ILE A 33 2.36 12.58 1.22
N ARG A 34 3.04 13.44 1.98
CA ARG A 34 4.02 13.02 2.99
C ARG A 34 3.40 12.06 4.01
N TRP A 35 2.20 12.37 4.49
CA TRP A 35 1.49 11.51 5.42
C TRP A 35 1.22 10.13 4.80
N SER A 36 0.66 10.08 3.58
CA SER A 36 0.33 8.82 2.90
C SER A 36 1.56 7.97 2.59
N VAL A 37 2.70 8.59 2.26
CA VAL A 37 3.99 7.88 2.06
C VAL A 37 4.50 7.34 3.40
N ASN A 38 4.44 8.12 4.47
CA ASN A 38 4.85 7.67 5.80
C ASN A 38 3.95 6.56 6.37
N GLN A 39 2.66 6.52 5.99
CA GLN A 39 1.77 5.41 6.31
C GLN A 39 2.09 4.14 5.49
N GLY A 40 2.92 4.22 4.45
CA GLY A 40 3.23 3.08 3.57
C GLY A 40 2.14 2.79 2.52
N TRP A 41 1.07 3.59 2.46
CA TRP A 41 0.00 3.41 1.46
C TRP A 41 0.48 3.71 0.05
N ILE A 42 1.41 4.66 -0.06
CA ILE A 42 2.05 5.03 -1.31
C ILE A 42 3.53 4.64 -1.19
N PRO A 43 3.97 3.57 -1.88
CA PRO A 43 5.37 3.16 -1.82
C PRO A 43 6.26 4.25 -2.40
N ALA A 44 7.36 4.54 -1.69
CA ALA A 44 8.38 5.45 -2.19
C ALA A 44 8.97 4.89 -3.50
N ARG A 45 9.14 5.77 -4.49
CA ARG A 45 9.83 5.40 -5.73
C ARG A 45 11.32 5.26 -5.45
N ALA A 46 12.00 4.41 -6.21
CA ALA A 46 13.45 4.24 -6.12
C ALA A 46 14.22 5.54 -6.40
N ASP A 47 13.64 6.46 -7.19
CA ASP A 47 14.22 7.78 -7.48
C ASP A 47 13.88 8.85 -6.41
N GLY A 48 13.17 8.49 -5.34
CA GLY A 48 12.79 9.40 -4.26
C GLY A 48 11.69 10.41 -4.61
N THR A 49 11.04 10.29 -5.77
CA THR A 49 10.00 11.22 -6.24
C THR A 49 8.57 10.71 -6.04
N PHE A 50 7.60 11.61 -5.95
CA PHE A 50 6.16 11.32 -5.97
C PHE A 50 5.55 11.53 -7.37
N ARG A 51 6.01 12.56 -8.08
CA ARG A 51 5.54 13.05 -9.39
C ARG A 51 4.12 13.63 -9.34
N PRO A 52 3.88 14.74 -8.59
CA PRO A 52 2.54 15.28 -8.37
C PRO A 52 1.83 15.78 -9.63
N ALA A 53 2.57 16.15 -10.68
CA ALA A 53 1.99 16.56 -11.97
C ALA A 53 1.62 15.37 -12.89
N ARG A 54 2.03 14.14 -12.56
CA ARG A 54 1.74 12.96 -13.37
C ARG A 54 0.36 12.44 -13.00
N ALA A 55 -0.53 12.34 -13.99
CA ALA A 55 -1.85 11.78 -13.80
C ALA A 55 -1.79 10.35 -13.24
N ALA A 56 -2.60 10.09 -12.22
CA ALA A 56 -2.82 8.75 -11.70
C ALA A 56 -3.71 7.97 -12.66
N ASN A 57 -3.36 6.71 -12.92
CA ASN A 57 -4.24 5.79 -13.63
C ASN A 57 -5.00 4.91 -12.62
N ARG A 58 -6.05 4.21 -13.10
CA ARG A 58 -6.89 3.36 -12.23
C ARG A 58 -6.07 2.31 -11.47
N LEU A 59 -5.06 1.72 -12.10
CA LEU A 59 -4.16 0.76 -11.47
C LEU A 59 -3.39 1.37 -10.30
N ALA A 60 -2.83 2.57 -10.46
CA ALA A 60 -2.10 3.25 -9.40
C ALA A 60 -3.02 3.59 -8.23
N ALA A 61 -4.23 4.10 -8.50
CA ALA A 61 -5.22 4.37 -7.47
C ALA A 61 -5.64 3.10 -6.70
N ALA A 62 -5.93 2.01 -7.43
CA ALA A 62 -6.30 0.73 -6.83
C ALA A 62 -5.19 0.16 -5.94
N ARG A 63 -3.92 0.28 -6.33
CA ARG A 63 -2.77 -0.15 -5.52
C ARG A 63 -2.68 0.61 -4.20
N VAL A 64 -2.90 1.92 -4.20
CA VAL A 64 -2.89 2.74 -2.98
C VAL A 64 -4.02 2.32 -2.04
N LEU A 65 -5.22 2.09 -2.58
CA LEU A 65 -6.37 1.63 -1.80
C LEU A 65 -6.14 0.23 -1.21
N ALA A 66 -5.58 -0.70 -1.99
CA ALA A 66 -5.26 -2.04 -1.51
C ALA A 66 -4.20 -2.01 -0.39
N ALA A 67 -3.15 -1.22 -0.55
CA ALA A 67 -2.12 -1.05 0.49
C ALA A 67 -2.70 -0.43 1.77
N ALA A 68 -3.56 0.59 1.63
CA ALA A 68 -4.24 1.18 2.77
C ALA A 68 -5.15 0.16 3.47
N ASN A 69 -5.95 -0.62 2.73
CA ASN A 69 -6.81 -1.65 3.31
C ASN A 69 -6.00 -2.70 4.08
N GLN A 70 -4.87 -3.13 3.52
CA GLN A 70 -3.98 -4.07 4.18
C GLN A 70 -3.42 -3.52 5.49
N LEU A 71 -2.98 -2.26 5.50
CA LEU A 71 -2.34 -1.67 6.67
C LEU A 71 -3.34 -1.22 7.75
N ILE A 72 -4.55 -0.84 7.35
CA ILE A 72 -5.60 -0.39 8.28
C ILE A 72 -6.39 -1.58 8.84
N ASN A 73 -6.79 -2.52 7.98
CA ASN A 73 -7.69 -3.62 8.34
C ASN A 73 -6.96 -4.96 8.53
N ASN A 74 -5.64 -5.01 8.33
CA ASN A 74 -4.85 -6.25 8.31
C ASN A 74 -5.31 -7.27 7.25
N GLU A 75 -6.00 -6.79 6.21
CA GLU A 75 -6.46 -7.61 5.10
C GLU A 75 -5.31 -7.89 4.13
N PRO A 76 -4.88 -9.14 3.92
CA PRO A 76 -3.76 -9.43 3.03
C PRO A 76 -4.05 -8.90 1.62
N ALA A 77 -3.13 -8.12 1.05
CA ALA A 77 -3.15 -7.87 -0.39
C ALA A 77 -2.91 -9.20 -1.10
N GLN A 78 -3.97 -9.76 -1.66
CA GLN A 78 -3.92 -11.05 -2.33
C GLN A 78 -3.10 -10.92 -3.62
N ALA A 79 -2.19 -11.88 -3.83
CA ALA A 79 -1.39 -11.96 -5.05
C ALA A 79 -2.28 -12.10 -6.30
N ASP A 80 -3.44 -12.74 -6.12
CA ASP A 80 -4.52 -12.80 -7.09
C ASP A 80 -5.77 -12.06 -6.54
N PRO A 81 -6.02 -10.82 -7.00
CA PRO A 81 -7.19 -10.06 -6.56
C PRO A 81 -8.52 -10.65 -7.06
N TYR A 82 -8.51 -11.50 -8.10
CA TYR A 82 -9.73 -12.18 -8.57
C TYR A 82 -10.09 -13.33 -7.64
N ALA A 83 -9.11 -14.13 -7.21
CA ALA A 83 -9.32 -15.12 -6.17
C ALA A 83 -9.90 -14.48 -4.88
N GLN A 84 -9.37 -13.32 -4.48
CA GLN A 84 -9.92 -12.56 -3.36
C GLN A 84 -11.39 -12.17 -3.57
N ALA A 85 -11.72 -11.64 -4.75
CA ALA A 85 -13.07 -11.20 -5.05
C ALA A 85 -14.06 -12.37 -5.13
N VAL A 86 -13.61 -13.56 -5.55
CA VAL A 86 -14.40 -14.80 -5.51
C VAL A 86 -14.63 -15.25 -4.06
N ASP A 87 -13.57 -15.29 -3.24
CA ASP A 87 -13.65 -15.69 -1.82
C ASP A 87 -14.57 -14.75 -1.02
N ALA A 88 -14.49 -13.45 -1.29
CA ALA A 88 -15.36 -12.43 -0.69
C ALA A 88 -16.80 -12.43 -1.26
N GLY A 89 -17.10 -13.26 -2.27
CA GLY A 89 -18.42 -13.33 -2.90
C GLY A 89 -18.81 -12.10 -3.72
N TRP A 90 -17.85 -11.25 -4.10
CA TRP A 90 -18.09 -10.06 -4.92
C TRP A 90 -18.30 -10.40 -6.40
N ILE A 91 -17.68 -11.49 -6.87
CA ILE A 91 -17.80 -12.01 -8.23
C ILE A 91 -17.97 -13.53 -8.22
N PRO A 92 -18.61 -14.14 -9.25
CA PRO A 92 -18.68 -15.60 -9.39
C PRO A 92 -17.31 -16.28 -9.54
N ALA A 93 -17.23 -17.57 -9.22
CA ALA A 93 -16.06 -18.37 -9.56
C ALA A 93 -15.88 -18.47 -11.09
N GLY A 94 -14.64 -18.43 -11.57
CA GLY A 94 -14.32 -18.45 -13.00
C GLY A 94 -14.44 -17.09 -13.70
N THR A 95 -14.69 -16.00 -12.96
CA THR A 95 -14.61 -14.63 -13.48
C THR A 95 -13.24 -14.01 -13.17
N GLY A 96 -12.57 -13.47 -14.20
CA GLY A 96 -11.24 -12.86 -14.12
C GLY A 96 -10.49 -13.01 -15.46
N PRO A 97 -9.42 -12.24 -15.70
CA PRO A 97 -8.48 -12.51 -16.78
C PRO A 97 -7.82 -13.87 -16.53
N GLY A 98 -7.92 -14.76 -17.51
CA GLY A 98 -7.29 -16.08 -17.48
C GLY A 98 -5.77 -16.04 -17.59
#